data_AF-A0AAV0VW06-F1
#
_entry.id   AF-A0AAV0VW06-F1
#
_cell.length_a   1.000
_cell.length_b   1.000
_cell.length_c   1.000
_cell.angle_alpha   90.00
_cell.angle_beta   90.00
_cell.angle_gamma   90.00
#
_symmetry.space_group_name_H-M   'P 1'
#
loop_
_entity.id
_entity.type
_entity.pdbx_description
1 polymer ?
#
loop_
_entity_poly.entity_id
_entity_poly.type
_entity_poly.pdbx_seq_one_letter_code
_entity_poly.pdbx_strand_id
1 'polypeptide(L)'
;MEKVIREIGGSRGVGLKFKDEDGYTYWKNRQCRLHFTVRCASWRAGCRAKGRVLNNDKTKVILIICHETHPEDQLALHNFKKICNQRAQTENIPLRVIYNETCTSAEFINVHVGAFVSHRRTMRRHRRQTQPVSPRSMTEFHGQLSGDYTHLTKLDNATLYNGLIGNTPQEGVILLFILPEVINILRTGTTFLFDGTFASAPSFGNECQQLYVIMGITFNTGFPIGFALMSRKTECAYSALFNKILTLVPEWKPQTIIIDFERAAIASIKSIFPNTVIRGCWFHSSQAVWRKVGNIGKLLYSLYLSDEYSSIRVLSIRMSTQKL
;
A
#
# COMPACT_ATOMS: atom_id res chain seq x y z
N MET A 1 40.00 -5.32 -11.42
CA MET A 1 38.77 -4.52 -11.21
C MET A 1 39.18 -3.19 -10.61
N GLU A 2 38.75 -2.07 -11.18
CA GLU A 2 39.09 -0.71 -10.69
C GLU A 2 37.99 -0.23 -9.73
N LYS A 3 38.40 0.38 -8.62
CA LYS A 3 37.50 0.88 -7.57
C LYS A 3 37.95 2.26 -7.11
N VAL A 4 37.01 3.17 -6.89
CA VAL A 4 37.29 4.49 -6.32
C VAL A 4 37.61 4.33 -4.84
N ILE A 5 38.69 4.96 -4.39
CA ILE A 5 39.16 4.93 -3.00
C ILE A 5 39.34 6.33 -2.44
N ARG A 6 39.17 6.46 -1.13
CA ARG A 6 39.52 7.64 -0.35
C ARG A 6 40.51 7.29 0.75
N GLU A 7 41.45 8.18 1.01
CA GLU A 7 42.36 8.05 2.15
C GLU A 7 41.58 8.28 3.45
N ILE A 8 41.76 7.39 4.42
CA ILE A 8 41.16 7.50 5.76
C ILE A 8 42.31 7.54 6.76
N GLY A 9 42.51 8.70 7.40
CA GLY A 9 43.65 8.96 8.29
C GLY A 9 43.85 7.87 9.35
N GLY A 10 45.10 7.50 9.60
CA GLY A 10 45.45 6.46 10.57
C GLY A 10 45.44 6.99 12.00
N SER A 11 44.50 6.52 12.82
CA SER A 11 44.57 6.70 14.28
C SER A 11 45.74 5.87 14.81
N ARG A 12 46.83 6.54 15.20
CA ARG A 12 48.05 5.97 15.81
C ARG A 12 49.02 5.29 14.84
N GLY A 13 49.85 6.10 14.17
CA GLY A 13 51.25 5.76 13.84
C GLY A 13 51.56 4.57 12.92
N VAL A 14 50.57 3.85 12.37
CA VAL A 14 50.81 2.65 11.54
C VAL A 14 50.11 2.77 10.19
N GLY A 15 50.83 3.33 9.21
CA GLY A 15 50.56 3.16 7.77
C GLY A 15 49.38 3.94 7.17
N LEU A 16 49.53 4.32 5.90
CA LEU A 16 48.47 4.89 5.07
C LEU A 16 47.34 3.87 4.84
N LYS A 17 46.10 4.30 5.09
CA LYS A 17 44.88 3.48 4.96
C LYS A 17 43.91 4.09 3.95
N PHE A 18 43.29 3.24 3.14
CA PHE A 18 42.34 3.62 2.09
C PHE A 18 41.01 2.89 2.30
N LYS A 19 39.89 3.48 1.87
CA LYS A 19 38.56 2.85 1.86
C LYS A 19 37.95 2.99 0.46
N ASP A 20 37.44 1.90 -0.11
CA ASP A 20 36.73 1.94 -1.39
C ASP A 20 35.24 2.29 -1.25
N GLU A 21 34.57 2.44 -2.39
CA GLU A 21 33.13 2.67 -2.53
C GLU A 21 32.26 1.53 -1.98
N ASP A 22 32.78 0.30 -1.96
CA ASP A 22 32.06 -0.87 -1.42
C ASP A 22 32.21 -1.00 0.11
N GLY A 23 33.08 -0.18 0.71
CA GLY A 23 33.32 -0.11 2.15
C GLY A 23 34.55 -0.89 2.62
N TYR A 24 35.26 -1.60 1.75
CA TYR A 24 36.47 -2.32 2.10
C TYR A 24 37.61 -1.36 2.41
N THR A 25 38.43 -1.75 3.39
CA THR A 25 39.60 -0.96 3.78
C THR A 25 40.90 -1.66 3.42
N TYR A 26 41.91 -0.88 3.07
CA TYR A 26 43.21 -1.36 2.62
C TYR A 26 44.35 -0.70 3.37
N TRP A 27 45.39 -1.48 3.65
CA TRP A 27 46.68 -0.97 4.13
C TRP A 27 47.69 -0.90 3.00
N LYS A 28 48.44 0.20 2.94
CA LYS A 28 49.66 0.26 2.12
C LYS A 28 50.63 -0.84 2.57
N ASN A 29 51.10 -1.62 1.61
CA ASN A 29 51.96 -2.78 1.86
C ASN A 29 53.40 -2.55 1.38
N ARG A 30 53.58 -2.27 0.08
CA ARG A 30 54.92 -2.07 -0.53
C ARG A 30 54.92 -0.90 -1.50
N GLN A 31 55.91 -0.01 -1.39
CA GLN A 31 56.12 1.08 -2.34
C GLN A 31 56.94 0.60 -3.55
N CYS A 32 56.50 0.96 -4.76
CA CYS A 32 57.24 0.78 -6.01
C CYS A 32 57.46 2.16 -6.67
N ARG A 33 58.24 2.20 -7.78
CA ARG A 33 58.57 3.45 -8.49
C ARG A 33 57.33 4.18 -9.02
N LEU A 34 56.38 3.45 -9.62
CA LEU A 34 55.20 4.04 -10.30
C LEU A 34 53.87 3.85 -9.54
N HIS A 35 53.86 2.98 -8.53
CA HIS A 35 52.66 2.62 -7.77
C HIS A 35 53.04 2.14 -6.37
N PHE A 36 52.07 1.92 -5.51
CA PHE A 36 52.24 1.12 -4.30
C PHE A 36 51.19 0.01 -4.25
N THR A 37 51.56 -1.09 -3.63
CA THR A 37 50.63 -2.21 -3.40
C THR A 37 49.87 -2.00 -2.11
N VAL A 38 48.62 -2.45 -2.12
CA VAL A 38 47.74 -2.44 -0.96
C VAL A 38 47.20 -3.84 -0.71
N ARG A 39 46.90 -4.14 0.56
CA ARG A 39 46.25 -5.40 0.97
C ARG A 39 45.03 -5.08 1.84
N CYS A 40 44.03 -5.95 1.82
CA CYS A 40 42.85 -5.82 2.68
C CYS A 40 43.23 -5.62 4.15
N ALA A 41 42.49 -4.81 4.89
CA ALA A 41 42.67 -4.64 6.32
C ALA A 41 42.51 -5.95 7.09
N SER A 42 41.60 -6.82 6.64
CA SER A 42 41.30 -8.13 7.20
C SER A 42 42.23 -9.23 6.69
N TRP A 43 43.43 -8.91 6.19
CA TRP A 43 44.37 -9.91 5.67
C TRP A 43 44.83 -10.93 6.71
N ARG A 44 44.89 -10.52 7.99
CA ARG A 44 45.19 -11.42 9.12
C ARG A 44 44.03 -12.35 9.45
N ALA A 45 42.81 -11.98 9.08
CA ALA A 45 41.60 -12.80 9.20
C ALA A 45 41.35 -13.68 7.96
N GLY A 46 42.36 -13.83 7.07
CA GLY A 46 42.32 -14.73 5.92
C GLY A 46 41.96 -14.08 4.59
N CYS A 47 41.61 -12.79 4.54
CA CYS A 47 41.26 -12.12 3.28
C CYS A 47 42.50 -11.95 2.37
N ARG A 48 42.49 -12.56 1.19
CA ARG A 48 43.62 -12.53 0.24
C ARG A 48 43.62 -11.33 -0.71
N ALA A 49 42.64 -10.43 -0.59
CA ALA A 49 42.49 -9.30 -1.50
C ALA A 49 43.70 -8.36 -1.49
N LYS A 50 44.19 -8.04 -2.68
CA LYS A 50 45.38 -7.24 -2.95
C LYS A 50 45.12 -6.36 -4.17
N GLY A 51 45.69 -5.17 -4.16
CA GLY A 51 45.58 -4.23 -5.27
C GLY A 51 46.83 -3.37 -5.42
N ARG A 52 46.80 -2.51 -6.43
CA ARG A 52 47.81 -1.47 -6.66
C ARG A 52 47.13 -0.12 -6.82
N VAL A 53 47.76 0.91 -6.29
CA VAL A 53 47.35 2.32 -6.41
C VAL A 53 48.48 3.06 -7.11
N LEU A 54 48.18 3.75 -8.20
CA LEU A 54 49.20 4.45 -8.97
C LEU A 54 49.64 5.72 -8.23
N ASN A 55 50.92 6.09 -8.35
CA ASN A 55 51.43 7.28 -7.65
C ASN A 55 50.84 8.58 -8.22
N ASN A 56 50.49 8.59 -9.51
CA ASN A 56 49.89 9.72 -10.22
C ASN A 56 48.37 9.83 -10.02
N ASP A 57 47.69 8.74 -9.67
CA ASP A 57 46.26 8.72 -9.35
C ASP A 57 46.02 7.88 -8.09
N LYS A 58 45.91 8.57 -6.96
CA LYS A 58 45.64 7.97 -5.65
C LYS A 58 44.14 7.85 -5.34
N THR A 59 43.28 8.22 -6.28
CA THR A 59 41.82 8.16 -6.11
C THR A 59 41.26 6.78 -6.45
N LYS A 60 42.09 5.87 -6.97
CA LYS A 60 41.65 4.55 -7.42
C LYS A 60 42.58 3.43 -7.00
N VAL A 61 41.99 2.27 -6.70
CA VAL A 61 42.69 0.99 -6.55
C VAL A 61 42.35 0.07 -7.70
N ILE A 62 43.38 -0.57 -8.25
CA ILE A 62 43.24 -1.65 -9.21
C ILE A 62 43.44 -2.96 -8.45
N LEU A 63 42.35 -3.70 -8.21
CA LEU A 63 42.39 -5.00 -7.53
C LEU A 63 43.00 -6.06 -8.44
N ILE A 64 44.02 -6.74 -7.90
CA ILE A 64 44.71 -7.90 -8.46
C ILE A 64 44.04 -9.18 -7.97
N ILE A 65 43.66 -9.21 -6.67
CA ILE A 65 42.85 -10.27 -6.05
C ILE A 65 41.65 -9.56 -5.41
N CYS A 66 40.44 -10.01 -5.75
CA CYS A 66 39.20 -9.46 -5.21
C CYS A 66 38.94 -9.94 -3.77
N HIS A 67 38.02 -9.28 -3.08
CA HIS A 67 37.58 -9.71 -1.75
C HIS A 67 36.76 -11.00 -1.84
N GLU A 68 37.12 -11.95 -0.97
CA GLU A 68 36.21 -12.98 -0.48
C GLU A 68 35.41 -12.38 0.69
N THR A 69 34.17 -12.80 0.95
CA THR A 69 33.38 -12.32 2.10
C THR A 69 34.14 -12.56 3.42
N HIS A 70 34.32 -11.52 4.25
CA HIS A 70 35.07 -11.65 5.51
C HIS A 70 34.22 -12.41 6.55
N PRO A 71 34.82 -13.23 7.44
CA PRO A 71 34.07 -13.96 8.48
C PRO A 71 33.30 -13.06 9.46
N GLU A 72 33.88 -11.92 9.86
CA GLU A 72 33.20 -10.93 10.72
C GLU A 72 32.00 -10.28 10.01
N ASP A 73 32.16 -9.96 8.72
CA ASP A 73 31.08 -9.44 7.88
C ASP A 73 29.95 -10.48 7.70
N GLN A 74 30.27 -11.78 7.67
CA GLN A 74 29.27 -12.84 7.60
C GLN A 74 28.45 -12.92 8.90
N LEU A 75 29.08 -12.81 10.06
CA LEU A 75 28.38 -12.80 11.35
C LEU A 75 27.51 -11.55 11.51
N ALA A 76 28.05 -10.38 11.16
CA ALA A 76 27.31 -9.12 11.18
C ALA A 76 26.13 -9.14 10.19
N LEU A 77 26.31 -9.69 8.98
CA LEU A 77 25.23 -9.87 8.02
C LEU A 77 24.16 -10.85 8.52
N HIS A 78 24.55 -11.92 9.20
CA HIS A 78 23.62 -12.86 9.82
C HIS A 78 22.79 -12.17 10.92
N ASN A 79 23.44 -11.40 11.80
CA ASN A 79 22.77 -10.63 12.85
C ASN A 79 21.82 -9.58 12.27
N PHE A 80 22.26 -8.85 11.23
CA PHE A 80 21.42 -7.89 10.51
C PHE A 80 20.12 -8.54 10.01
N LYS A 81 20.23 -9.69 9.32
CA LYS A 81 19.08 -10.44 8.83
C LYS A 81 18.17 -10.89 9.97
N LYS A 82 18.74 -11.38 11.09
CA LYS A 82 17.99 -11.80 12.27
C LYS A 82 17.17 -10.66 12.85
N ILE A 83 17.77 -9.48 13.05
CA ILE A 83 17.09 -8.28 13.58
C ILE A 83 15.98 -7.84 12.62
N CYS A 84 16.27 -7.72 11.33
CA CYS A 84 15.27 -7.35 10.32
C CYS A 84 14.06 -8.30 10.32
N ASN A 85 14.30 -9.60 10.43
CA ASN A 85 13.24 -10.61 10.44
C ASN A 85 12.42 -10.59 11.74
N GLN A 86 13.07 -10.39 12.89
CA GLN A 86 12.41 -10.26 14.18
C GLN A 86 11.54 -9.00 14.23
N ARG A 87 12.08 -7.85 13.86
CA ARG A 87 11.32 -6.59 13.75
C ARG A 87 10.16 -6.70 12.77
N ALA A 88 10.35 -7.43 11.65
CA ALA A 88 9.28 -7.65 10.69
C ALA A 88 8.10 -8.44 11.27
N GLN A 89 8.32 -9.29 12.28
CA GLN A 89 7.26 -10.06 12.98
C GLN A 89 6.53 -9.22 14.04
N THR A 90 7.27 -8.37 14.75
CA THR A 90 6.76 -7.67 15.94
C THR A 90 6.21 -6.28 15.64
N GLU A 91 6.72 -5.61 14.61
CA GLU A 91 6.38 -4.22 14.32
C GLU A 91 5.45 -4.09 13.12
N ASN A 92 4.40 -3.28 13.28
CA ASN A 92 3.44 -2.97 12.23
C ASN A 92 3.81 -1.70 11.43
N ILE A 93 5.07 -1.61 11.00
CA ILE A 93 5.58 -0.52 10.14
C ILE A 93 6.05 -1.06 8.78
N PRO A 94 6.21 -0.23 7.73
CA PRO A 94 6.65 -0.72 6.42
C PRO A 94 8.03 -1.40 6.48
N LEU A 95 8.19 -2.55 5.82
CA LEU A 95 9.46 -3.33 5.84
C LEU A 95 10.68 -2.52 5.39
N ARG A 96 10.47 -1.54 4.51
CA ARG A 96 11.54 -0.64 4.05
C ARG A 96 12.05 0.27 5.18
N VAL A 97 11.15 0.70 6.06
CA VAL A 97 11.50 1.50 7.25
C VAL A 97 12.35 0.67 8.19
N ILE A 98 11.91 -0.55 8.53
CA ILE A 98 12.68 -1.50 9.35
C ILE A 98 14.09 -1.70 8.79
N TYR A 99 14.20 -1.97 7.49
CA TYR A 99 15.49 -2.17 6.83
C TYR A 99 16.37 -0.92 6.93
N ASN A 100 15.85 0.26 6.56
CA ASN A 100 16.61 1.51 6.58
C ASN A 100 17.12 1.85 7.99
N GLU A 101 16.25 1.78 9.00
CA GLU A 101 16.63 2.05 10.39
C GLU A 101 17.68 1.06 10.90
N THR A 102 17.53 -0.22 10.54
CA THR A 102 18.53 -1.24 10.92
C THR A 102 19.87 -0.99 10.23
N CYS A 103 19.89 -0.52 8.97
CA CYS A 103 21.13 -0.16 8.28
C CYS A 103 21.85 1.02 8.95
N THR A 104 21.11 1.93 9.57
CA THR A 104 21.68 3.11 10.24
C THR A 104 22.22 2.83 11.65
N SER A 105 21.96 1.65 12.21
CA SER A 105 22.50 1.26 13.51
C SER A 105 24.03 1.20 13.48
N ALA A 106 24.67 1.63 14.58
CA ALA A 106 26.13 1.67 14.70
C ALA A 106 26.81 0.32 14.40
N GLU A 107 26.12 -0.79 14.67
CA GLU A 107 26.57 -2.16 14.40
C GLU A 107 26.70 -2.48 12.90
N PHE A 108 25.91 -1.83 12.03
CA PHE A 108 25.81 -2.19 10.60
C PHE A 108 26.23 -1.07 9.64
N ILE A 109 26.54 0.14 10.14
CA ILE A 109 26.85 1.31 9.31
C ILE A 109 28.06 1.12 8.37
N ASN A 110 28.97 0.21 8.71
CA ASN A 110 30.15 -0.13 7.90
C ASN A 110 30.08 -1.52 7.25
N VAL A 111 28.94 -2.22 7.35
CA VAL A 111 28.76 -3.58 6.84
C VAL A 111 28.03 -3.53 5.50
N HIS A 112 28.53 -4.23 4.49
CA HIS A 112 27.83 -4.35 3.21
C HIS A 112 26.66 -5.34 3.33
N VAL A 113 25.49 -4.84 3.71
CA VAL A 113 24.29 -5.67 3.92
C VAL A 113 23.52 -6.01 2.63
N GLY A 114 23.87 -5.39 1.50
CA GLY A 114 23.16 -5.56 0.22
C GLY A 114 21.80 -4.87 0.17
N ALA A 115 21.21 -4.74 -1.02
CA ALA A 115 19.99 -3.96 -1.24
C ALA A 115 18.73 -4.53 -0.56
N PHE A 116 17.76 -3.66 -0.22
CA PHE A 116 16.47 -4.03 0.38
C PHE A 116 15.74 -5.16 -0.37
N VAL A 117 15.79 -5.16 -1.71
CA VAL A 117 15.12 -6.18 -2.54
C VAL A 117 15.57 -7.60 -2.21
N SER A 118 16.83 -7.78 -1.79
CA SER A 118 17.41 -9.08 -1.40
C SER A 118 16.86 -9.59 -0.07
N HIS A 119 16.42 -8.69 0.82
CA HIS A 119 15.88 -9.03 2.15
C HIS A 119 14.36 -9.09 2.17
N ARG A 120 13.70 -8.34 1.28
CA ARG A 120 12.24 -8.13 1.26
C ARG A 120 11.44 -9.43 1.31
N ARG A 121 11.83 -10.46 0.53
CA ARG A 121 11.09 -11.74 0.49
C ARG A 121 11.15 -12.47 1.84
N THR A 122 12.32 -12.50 2.46
CA THR A 122 12.56 -13.16 3.74
C THR A 122 11.86 -12.42 4.88
N MET A 123 11.97 -11.09 4.92
CA MET A 123 11.26 -10.27 5.92
C MET A 123 9.73 -10.44 5.79
N ARG A 124 9.19 -10.44 4.56
CA ARG A 124 7.76 -10.72 4.30
C ARG A 124 7.35 -12.11 4.78
N ARG A 125 8.19 -13.12 4.59
CA ARG A 125 7.92 -14.48 5.06
C ARG A 125 7.82 -14.52 6.59
N HIS A 126 8.75 -13.88 7.30
CA HIS A 126 8.73 -13.82 8.76
C HIS A 126 7.52 -13.04 9.26
N ARG A 127 7.22 -11.86 8.70
CA ARG A 127 6.01 -11.09 9.03
C ARG A 127 4.72 -11.91 8.89
N ARG A 128 4.62 -12.72 7.83
CA ARG A 128 3.44 -13.56 7.59
C ARG A 128 3.27 -14.70 8.59
N GLN A 129 4.28 -15.04 9.38
CA GLN A 129 4.15 -16.07 10.42
C GLN A 129 3.34 -15.59 11.63
N THR A 130 3.31 -14.28 11.87
CA THR A 130 2.55 -13.66 12.98
C THR A 130 1.29 -12.94 12.53
N GLN A 131 1.12 -12.74 11.21
CA GLN A 131 -0.08 -12.14 10.65
C GLN A 131 -1.16 -13.18 10.37
N PRO A 132 -2.44 -12.77 10.39
CA PRO A 132 -3.55 -13.62 10.00
C PRO A 132 -3.35 -14.20 8.60
N VAL A 133 -3.78 -15.45 8.41
CA VAL A 133 -3.87 -16.03 7.08
C VAL A 133 -4.86 -15.19 6.28
N SER A 134 -4.45 -14.77 5.08
CA SER A 134 -5.36 -14.03 4.20
C SER A 134 -6.57 -14.90 3.87
N PRO A 135 -7.79 -14.46 4.19
CA PRO A 135 -9.00 -15.23 3.91
C PRO A 135 -9.19 -15.39 2.39
N ARG A 136 -9.66 -16.57 1.98
CA ARG A 136 -9.92 -16.92 0.57
C ARG A 136 -11.35 -16.66 0.15
N SER A 137 -12.28 -16.56 1.10
CA SER A 137 -13.69 -16.25 0.89
C SER A 137 -14.20 -15.24 1.92
N MET A 138 -15.34 -14.62 1.64
CA MET A 138 -16.00 -13.73 2.60
C MET A 138 -16.49 -14.50 3.84
N THR A 139 -16.90 -15.76 3.67
CA THR A 139 -17.32 -16.63 4.77
C THR A 139 -16.13 -17.03 5.66
N GLU A 140 -14.96 -17.32 5.06
CA GLU A 140 -13.74 -17.56 5.85
C GLU A 140 -13.35 -16.31 6.64
N PHE A 141 -13.47 -15.13 6.03
CA PHE A 141 -13.23 -13.88 6.75
C PHE A 141 -14.22 -13.66 7.90
N HIS A 142 -15.51 -13.96 7.70
CA HIS A 142 -16.50 -13.97 8.78
C HIS A 142 -16.09 -14.92 9.93
N GLY A 143 -15.65 -16.14 9.60
CA GLY A 143 -15.18 -17.12 10.58
C GLY A 143 -13.97 -16.62 11.36
N GLN A 144 -13.02 -15.96 10.70
CA GLN A 144 -11.88 -15.31 11.34
C GLN A 144 -12.31 -14.20 12.32
N LEU A 145 -13.22 -13.32 11.90
CA LEU A 145 -13.74 -12.23 12.73
C LEU A 145 -14.60 -12.72 13.90
N SER A 146 -15.22 -13.89 13.77
CA SER A 146 -16.07 -14.47 14.83
C SER A 146 -15.31 -15.48 15.71
N GLY A 147 -14.04 -15.77 15.38
CA GLY A 147 -13.17 -16.68 16.10
C GLY A 147 -11.94 -15.94 16.64
N ASP A 148 -10.77 -16.29 16.13
CA ASP A 148 -9.46 -15.82 16.60
C ASP A 148 -9.33 -14.30 16.67
N TYR A 149 -10.05 -13.58 15.80
CA TYR A 149 -9.95 -12.12 15.68
C TYR A 149 -11.17 -11.36 16.21
N THR A 150 -12.00 -12.00 17.05
CA THR A 150 -13.17 -11.35 17.67
C THR A 150 -12.80 -10.08 18.45
N HIS A 151 -11.62 -10.02 19.05
CA HIS A 151 -11.16 -8.80 19.74
C HIS A 151 -10.99 -7.58 18.80
N LEU A 152 -10.77 -7.79 17.50
CA LEU A 152 -10.66 -6.73 16.48
C LEU A 152 -12.03 -6.24 15.96
N THR A 153 -13.12 -6.87 16.39
CA THR A 153 -14.48 -6.52 15.97
C THR A 153 -15.15 -5.46 16.83
N LYS A 154 -14.41 -4.87 17.77
CA LYS A 154 -14.89 -3.87 18.72
C LYS A 154 -14.05 -2.60 18.64
N LEU A 155 -14.71 -1.47 18.88
CA LEU A 155 -14.09 -0.15 19.07
C LEU A 155 -14.56 0.35 20.44
N ASP A 156 -13.65 0.60 21.37
CA ASP A 156 -13.96 1.04 22.75
C ASP A 156 -15.05 0.20 23.45
N ASN A 157 -14.91 -1.12 23.35
CA ASN A 157 -15.87 -2.15 23.83
C ASN A 157 -17.22 -2.19 23.11
N ALA A 158 -17.51 -1.27 22.19
CA ALA A 158 -18.71 -1.28 21.37
C ALA A 158 -18.49 -2.08 20.07
N THR A 159 -19.54 -2.75 19.61
CA THR A 159 -19.47 -3.65 18.44
C THR A 159 -19.34 -2.85 17.15
N LEU A 160 -18.24 -3.06 16.41
CA LEU A 160 -18.02 -2.55 15.06
C LEU A 160 -18.58 -3.53 14.02
N TYR A 161 -18.26 -4.82 14.13
CA TYR A 161 -18.69 -5.84 13.17
C TYR A 161 -20.07 -6.39 13.53
N ASN A 162 -21.04 -6.23 12.63
CA ASN A 162 -22.45 -6.58 12.83
C ASN A 162 -22.84 -7.90 12.14
N GLY A 163 -21.85 -8.70 11.76
CA GLY A 163 -22.02 -10.08 11.30
C GLY A 163 -22.14 -10.25 9.79
N LEU A 164 -22.44 -11.49 9.40
CA LEU A 164 -22.73 -11.92 8.04
C LEU A 164 -24.24 -11.85 7.79
N ILE A 165 -24.61 -11.32 6.64
CA ILE A 165 -25.99 -11.14 6.17
C ILE A 165 -26.10 -11.79 4.79
N GLY A 166 -27.29 -12.31 4.48
CA GLY A 166 -27.62 -12.93 3.22
C GLY A 166 -27.87 -14.44 3.38
N ASN A 167 -29.09 -14.85 3.07
CA ASN A 167 -29.57 -16.22 3.22
C ASN A 167 -29.92 -16.86 1.85
N THR A 168 -29.90 -16.07 0.78
CA THR A 168 -30.27 -16.51 -0.57
C THR A 168 -29.16 -16.22 -1.59
N PRO A 169 -29.12 -16.96 -2.71
CA PRO A 169 -28.15 -16.69 -3.79
C PRO A 169 -28.23 -15.27 -4.36
N GLN A 170 -29.43 -14.66 -4.34
CA GLN A 170 -29.68 -13.31 -4.82
C GLN A 170 -29.14 -12.26 -3.86
N GLU A 171 -29.28 -12.46 -2.55
CA GLU A 171 -28.68 -11.59 -1.53
C GLU A 171 -27.15 -11.71 -1.51
N GLY A 172 -26.63 -12.91 -1.76
CA GLY A 172 -25.21 -13.20 -1.68
C GLY A 172 -24.71 -13.16 -0.23
N VAL A 173 -23.47 -12.73 -0.04
CA VAL A 173 -22.79 -12.59 1.25
C VAL A 173 -22.50 -11.12 1.46
N ILE A 174 -22.91 -10.61 2.61
CA ILE A 174 -22.71 -9.24 3.02
C ILE A 174 -22.08 -9.25 4.42
N LEU A 175 -20.94 -8.58 4.59
CA LEU A 175 -20.30 -8.40 5.89
C LEU A 175 -20.45 -6.95 6.31
N LEU A 176 -21.20 -6.70 7.38
CA LEU A 176 -21.58 -5.35 7.80
C LEU A 176 -20.71 -4.85 8.96
N PHE A 177 -20.21 -3.63 8.82
CA PHE A 177 -19.48 -2.90 9.85
C PHE A 177 -20.16 -1.56 10.09
N ILE A 178 -20.42 -1.21 11.35
CA ILE A 178 -21.04 0.06 11.74
C ILE A 178 -20.19 0.67 12.85
N LEU A 179 -19.78 1.92 12.66
CA LEU A 179 -19.02 2.66 13.65
C LEU A 179 -19.94 3.03 14.82
N PRO A 180 -19.68 2.51 16.02
CA PRO A 180 -20.58 2.71 17.16
C PRO A 180 -20.63 4.17 17.62
N GLU A 181 -19.54 4.93 17.46
CA GLU A 181 -19.45 6.34 17.86
C GLU A 181 -20.37 7.26 17.06
N VAL A 182 -20.68 6.91 15.81
CA VAL A 182 -21.43 7.76 14.87
C VAL A 182 -22.75 7.13 14.41
N ILE A 183 -23.11 5.95 14.91
CA ILE A 183 -24.37 5.28 14.58
C ILE A 183 -25.60 6.15 14.84
N ASN A 184 -25.52 7.06 15.83
CA ASN A 184 -26.61 7.97 16.17
C ASN A 184 -26.99 8.92 15.03
N ILE A 185 -26.11 9.15 14.05
CA ILE A 185 -26.43 9.94 12.85
C ILE A 185 -27.56 9.27 12.05
N LEU A 186 -27.73 7.94 12.10
CA LEU A 186 -28.89 7.27 11.51
C LEU A 186 -30.21 7.71 12.16
N ARG A 187 -30.20 8.09 13.44
CA ARG A 187 -31.41 8.55 14.14
C ARG A 187 -31.71 10.02 13.92
N THR A 188 -30.67 10.85 13.94
CA THR A 188 -30.83 12.31 13.94
C THR A 188 -30.64 12.95 12.56
N GLY A 189 -29.94 12.25 11.65
CA GLY A 189 -29.60 12.76 10.33
C GLY A 189 -30.77 12.71 9.36
N THR A 190 -30.85 13.70 8.48
CA THR A 190 -31.88 13.79 7.44
C THR A 190 -31.36 13.40 6.06
N THR A 191 -30.08 13.63 5.79
CA THR A 191 -29.46 13.41 4.48
C THR A 191 -28.32 12.41 4.58
N PHE A 192 -28.31 11.44 3.68
CA PHE A 192 -27.31 10.37 3.64
C PHE A 192 -26.69 10.25 2.24
N LEU A 193 -25.43 9.83 2.19
CA LEU A 193 -24.70 9.53 0.97
C LEU A 193 -24.35 8.04 0.97
N PHE A 194 -24.69 7.33 -0.10
CA PHE A 194 -24.25 5.94 -0.27
C PHE A 194 -23.39 5.82 -1.51
N ASP A 195 -22.29 5.07 -1.40
CA ASP A 195 -21.35 4.89 -2.51
C ASP A 195 -20.77 3.46 -2.55
N GLY A 196 -20.68 2.90 -3.76
CA GLY A 196 -20.11 1.59 -4.02
C GLY A 196 -18.73 1.71 -4.66
N THR A 197 -17.67 1.39 -3.92
CA THR A 197 -16.29 1.42 -4.44
C THR A 197 -15.81 0.02 -4.81
N PHE A 198 -15.44 -0.18 -6.07
CA PHE A 198 -14.99 -1.49 -6.59
C PHE A 198 -13.49 -1.75 -6.41
N ALA A 199 -12.64 -0.76 -6.68
CA ALA A 199 -11.18 -0.92 -6.64
C ALA A 199 -10.63 -1.15 -5.22
N SER A 200 -11.41 -0.80 -4.19
CA SER A 200 -11.05 -0.95 -2.78
C SER A 200 -11.64 -2.21 -2.15
N ALA A 201 -12.44 -2.98 -2.89
CA ALA A 201 -12.99 -4.24 -2.40
C ALA A 201 -11.87 -5.29 -2.27
N PRO A 202 -11.70 -5.94 -1.10
CA PRO A 202 -10.77 -7.05 -0.98
C PRO A 202 -11.24 -8.21 -1.87
N SER A 203 -10.32 -8.86 -2.58
CA SER A 203 -10.71 -9.85 -3.61
C SER A 203 -11.49 -11.03 -3.03
N PHE A 204 -11.04 -11.62 -1.90
CA PHE A 204 -11.59 -12.87 -1.35
C PHE A 204 -11.88 -13.91 -2.45
N GLY A 205 -10.87 -14.23 -3.27
CA GLY A 205 -11.07 -15.15 -4.40
C GLY A 205 -12.01 -14.62 -5.50
N ASN A 206 -12.17 -13.30 -5.59
CA ASN A 206 -13.11 -12.57 -6.44
C ASN A 206 -14.59 -12.68 -6.02
N GLU A 207 -14.87 -13.07 -4.76
CA GLU A 207 -16.23 -13.10 -4.23
C GLU A 207 -16.79 -11.71 -3.95
N CYS A 208 -16.00 -10.81 -3.35
CA CYS A 208 -16.49 -9.47 -3.00
C CYS A 208 -16.47 -8.56 -4.23
N GLN A 209 -17.66 -8.12 -4.63
CA GLN A 209 -17.84 -7.29 -5.81
C GLN A 209 -17.71 -5.80 -5.49
N GLN A 210 -17.99 -5.38 -4.24
CA GLN A 210 -17.90 -3.99 -3.84
C GLN A 210 -17.70 -3.80 -2.34
N LEU A 211 -17.06 -2.67 -1.99
CA LEU A 211 -17.16 -2.03 -0.68
C LEU A 211 -18.24 -0.95 -0.77
N TYR A 212 -19.35 -1.12 -0.06
CA TYR A 212 -20.45 -0.17 -0.02
C TYR A 212 -20.37 0.68 1.25
N VAL A 213 -20.33 2.00 1.11
CA VAL A 213 -20.13 2.94 2.22
C VAL A 213 -21.41 3.71 2.48
N ILE A 214 -21.78 3.81 3.76
CA ILE A 214 -22.96 4.52 4.25
C ILE A 214 -22.49 5.72 5.04
N MET A 215 -22.78 6.93 4.55
CA MET A 215 -22.40 8.17 5.21
C MET A 215 -23.64 8.99 5.57
N GLY A 216 -23.60 9.66 6.71
CA GLY A 216 -24.58 10.68 7.07
C GLY A 216 -23.98 12.07 6.94
N ILE A 217 -24.78 13.02 6.47
CA ILE A 217 -24.37 14.42 6.43
C ILE A 217 -24.87 15.12 7.70
N THR A 218 -23.93 15.64 8.49
CA THR A 218 -24.21 16.54 9.60
C THR A 218 -23.19 17.67 9.60
N PHE A 219 -23.59 18.87 10.03
CA PHE A 219 -22.73 20.07 10.00
C PHE A 219 -22.04 20.29 8.63
N ASN A 220 -22.79 20.07 7.55
CA ASN A 220 -22.30 20.16 6.17
C ASN A 220 -21.06 19.28 5.86
N THR A 221 -20.88 18.21 6.64
CA THR A 221 -19.75 17.28 6.54
C THR A 221 -20.28 15.85 6.46
N GLY A 222 -19.69 15.04 5.59
CA GLY A 222 -20.03 13.62 5.46
C GLY A 222 -19.25 12.77 6.43
N PHE A 223 -19.93 12.06 7.32
CA PHE A 223 -19.33 11.13 8.27
C PHE A 223 -19.62 9.68 7.87
N PRO A 224 -18.61 8.81 7.73
CA PRO A 224 -18.84 7.40 7.44
C PRO A 224 -19.44 6.72 8.67
N ILE A 225 -20.69 6.29 8.55
CA ILE A 225 -21.42 5.60 9.62
C ILE A 225 -21.07 4.12 9.62
N GLY A 226 -20.94 3.54 8.43
CA GLY A 226 -20.66 2.13 8.28
C GLY A 226 -20.28 1.78 6.86
N PHE A 227 -19.86 0.53 6.69
CA PHE A 227 -19.52 -0.02 5.40
C PHE A 227 -19.88 -1.50 5.34
N ALA A 228 -20.16 -1.98 4.13
CA ALA A 228 -20.51 -3.35 3.86
C ALA A 228 -19.63 -3.91 2.74
N LEU A 229 -19.03 -5.06 2.97
CA LEU A 229 -18.42 -5.86 1.90
C LEU A 229 -19.53 -6.71 1.30
N MET A 230 -19.75 -6.63 -0.01
CA MET A 230 -20.89 -7.30 -0.66
C MET A 230 -20.42 -8.14 -1.84
N SER A 231 -20.87 -9.40 -1.92
CA SER A 231 -20.61 -10.28 -3.07
C SER A 231 -21.60 -10.12 -4.23
N ARG A 232 -22.68 -9.36 -4.00
CA ARG A 232 -23.73 -9.10 -4.99
C ARG A 232 -24.13 -7.62 -4.97
N LYS A 233 -24.64 -7.17 -6.12
CA LYS A 233 -25.15 -5.80 -6.35
C LYS A 233 -26.59 -5.84 -6.85
N THR A 234 -27.36 -6.79 -6.33
CA THR A 234 -28.76 -7.02 -6.67
C THR A 234 -29.64 -6.20 -5.74
N GLU A 235 -30.89 -5.97 -6.14
CA GLU A 235 -31.87 -5.32 -5.28
C GLU A 235 -32.06 -6.09 -3.96
N CYS A 236 -32.12 -7.43 -4.02
CA CYS A 236 -32.20 -8.28 -2.83
C CYS A 236 -31.02 -8.06 -1.87
N ALA A 237 -29.79 -7.95 -2.38
CA ALA A 237 -28.61 -7.72 -1.54
C ALA A 237 -28.68 -6.36 -0.82
N TYR A 238 -29.05 -5.29 -1.53
CA TYR A 238 -29.25 -3.98 -0.91
C TYR A 238 -30.40 -4.01 0.10
N SER A 239 -31.50 -4.70 -0.22
CA SER A 239 -32.63 -4.79 0.70
C SER A 239 -32.26 -5.54 1.97
N ALA A 240 -31.50 -6.63 1.88
CA ALA A 240 -30.99 -7.35 3.03
C ALA A 240 -30.06 -6.47 3.90
N LEU A 241 -29.17 -5.69 3.26
CA LEU A 241 -28.31 -4.74 3.95
C LEU A 241 -29.12 -3.68 4.71
N PHE A 242 -30.03 -2.97 4.05
CA PHE A 242 -30.80 -1.90 4.67
C PHE A 242 -31.76 -2.42 5.75
N ASN A 243 -32.40 -3.57 5.52
CA ASN A 243 -33.23 -4.21 6.55
C ASN A 243 -32.42 -4.59 7.78
N LYS A 244 -31.19 -5.11 7.63
CA LYS A 244 -30.32 -5.37 8.78
C LYS A 244 -30.02 -4.10 9.57
N ILE A 245 -29.74 -2.99 8.89
CA ILE A 245 -29.50 -1.70 9.56
C ILE A 245 -30.77 -1.23 10.29
N LEU A 246 -31.96 -1.40 9.69
CA LEU A 246 -33.23 -1.10 10.36
C LEU A 246 -33.49 -1.97 11.60
N THR A 247 -33.00 -3.22 11.63
CA THR A 247 -33.08 -4.01 12.89
C THR A 247 -32.21 -3.43 14.01
N LEU A 248 -31.15 -2.69 13.67
CA LEU A 248 -30.26 -2.06 14.63
C LEU A 248 -30.74 -0.65 15.01
N VAL A 249 -31.37 0.05 14.07
CA VAL A 249 -31.92 1.41 14.24
C VAL A 249 -33.30 1.49 13.60
N PRO A 250 -34.36 1.02 14.28
CA PRO A 250 -35.73 1.01 13.74
C PRO A 250 -36.29 2.42 13.47
N GLU A 251 -35.74 3.44 14.12
CA GLU A 251 -36.14 4.83 13.95
C GLU A 251 -35.55 5.49 12.71
N TRP A 252 -34.66 4.80 11.97
CA TRP A 252 -33.99 5.38 10.81
C TRP A 252 -34.98 5.72 9.69
N LYS A 253 -35.18 7.03 9.48
CA LYS A 253 -36.11 7.58 8.50
C LYS A 253 -35.42 8.67 7.67
N PRO A 254 -34.65 8.30 6.64
CA PRO A 254 -33.92 9.27 5.83
C PRO A 254 -34.89 10.16 5.04
N GLN A 255 -34.67 11.47 5.03
CA GLN A 255 -35.45 12.39 4.19
C GLN A 255 -34.89 12.46 2.77
N THR A 256 -33.57 12.47 2.65
CA THR A 256 -32.86 12.50 1.37
C THR A 256 -31.74 11.48 1.35
N ILE A 257 -31.65 10.68 0.29
CA ILE A 257 -30.50 9.83 0.00
C ILE A 257 -29.89 10.28 -1.32
N ILE A 258 -28.61 10.61 -1.29
CA ILE A 258 -27.82 10.90 -2.48
C ILE A 258 -27.02 9.64 -2.81
N ILE A 259 -27.18 9.14 -4.02
CA ILE A 259 -26.56 7.89 -4.45
C ILE A 259 -26.18 7.99 -5.93
N ASP A 260 -25.27 7.12 -6.34
CA ASP A 260 -25.04 6.86 -7.75
C ASP A 260 -26.23 6.22 -8.44
N PHE A 261 -26.26 6.31 -9.77
CA PHE A 261 -27.36 5.83 -10.61
C PHE A 261 -27.42 4.29 -10.72
N GLU A 262 -27.08 3.57 -9.65
CA GLU A 262 -27.19 2.13 -9.60
C GLU A 262 -28.65 1.71 -9.39
N ARG A 263 -29.24 1.14 -10.46
CA ARG A 263 -30.68 0.78 -10.50
C ARG A 263 -31.12 -0.11 -9.34
N ALA A 264 -30.32 -1.11 -8.98
CA ALA A 264 -30.64 -2.08 -7.93
C ALA A 264 -30.72 -1.42 -6.54
N ALA A 265 -29.76 -0.54 -6.23
CA ALA A 265 -29.77 0.21 -4.98
C ALA A 265 -30.95 1.19 -4.92
N ILE A 266 -31.22 1.92 -6.01
CA ILE A 266 -32.37 2.84 -6.10
C ILE A 266 -33.69 2.09 -5.90
N ALA A 267 -33.87 0.94 -6.53
CA ALA A 267 -35.09 0.14 -6.40
C ALA A 267 -35.29 -0.32 -4.95
N SER A 268 -34.24 -0.84 -4.31
CA SER A 268 -34.27 -1.24 -2.91
C SER A 268 -34.62 -0.08 -1.97
N ILE A 269 -33.99 1.09 -2.16
CA ILE A 269 -34.26 2.30 -1.35
C ILE A 269 -35.72 2.73 -1.50
N LYS A 270 -36.27 2.74 -2.72
CA LYS A 270 -37.68 3.10 -2.94
C LYS A 270 -38.65 2.15 -2.24
N SER A 271 -38.30 0.86 -2.20
CA SER A 271 -39.11 -0.16 -1.54
C SER A 271 -39.07 -0.02 -0.02
N ILE A 272 -37.89 0.18 0.57
CA ILE A 272 -37.69 0.23 2.02
C ILE A 272 -38.04 1.60 2.61
N PHE A 273 -37.73 2.68 1.90
CA PHE A 273 -37.94 4.06 2.33
C PHE A 273 -38.81 4.83 1.31
N PRO A 274 -40.12 4.53 1.22
CA PRO A 274 -40.99 5.07 0.17
C PRO A 274 -41.14 6.60 0.21
N ASN A 275 -40.91 7.22 1.38
CA ASN A 275 -41.01 8.66 1.57
C ASN A 275 -39.68 9.41 1.35
N THR A 276 -38.60 8.72 1.02
CA THR A 276 -37.28 9.34 0.86
C THR A 276 -37.12 9.94 -0.53
N VAL A 277 -36.59 11.17 -0.59
CA VAL A 277 -36.18 11.79 -1.83
C VAL A 277 -34.83 11.23 -2.26
N ILE A 278 -34.79 10.53 -3.40
CA ILE A 278 -33.56 10.02 -3.98
C ILE A 278 -32.98 11.07 -4.93
N ARG A 279 -31.72 11.46 -4.72
CA ARG A 279 -30.98 12.38 -5.58
C ARG A 279 -29.76 11.68 -6.17
N GLY A 280 -29.43 12.01 -7.41
CA GLY A 280 -28.19 11.55 -8.04
C GLY A 280 -26.98 12.29 -7.49
N CYS A 281 -25.85 11.59 -7.34
CA CYS A 281 -24.58 12.22 -6.99
C CYS A 281 -24.07 13.12 -8.13
N TRP A 282 -23.97 14.44 -7.87
CA TRP A 282 -23.47 15.41 -8.85
C TRP A 282 -22.03 15.12 -9.29
N PHE A 283 -21.18 14.70 -8.35
CA PHE A 283 -19.76 14.42 -8.62
C PHE A 283 -19.61 13.29 -9.64
N HIS A 284 -20.26 12.15 -9.40
CA HIS A 284 -20.20 11.01 -10.32
C HIS A 284 -20.92 11.29 -11.64
N SER A 285 -22.03 12.05 -11.61
CA SER A 285 -22.70 12.53 -12.83
C SER A 285 -21.76 13.39 -13.68
N SER A 286 -21.10 14.38 -13.07
CA SER A 286 -20.16 15.28 -13.75
C SER A 286 -19.00 14.51 -14.36
N GLN A 287 -18.42 13.54 -13.63
CA GLN A 287 -17.38 12.67 -14.17
C GLN A 287 -17.86 11.80 -15.33
N ALA A 288 -19.09 11.28 -15.27
CA ALA A 288 -19.66 10.48 -16.35
C ALA A 288 -19.86 11.33 -17.62
N VAL A 289 -20.41 12.53 -17.48
CA VAL A 289 -20.54 13.50 -18.58
C VAL A 289 -19.16 13.82 -19.17
N TRP A 290 -18.17 14.10 -18.33
CA TRP A 290 -16.82 14.45 -18.79
C TRP A 290 -16.12 13.32 -19.54
N ARG A 291 -16.25 12.08 -19.06
CA ARG A 291 -15.77 10.90 -19.79
C ARG A 291 -16.46 10.74 -21.14
N LYS A 292 -17.78 10.98 -21.21
CA LYS A 292 -18.54 10.89 -22.46
C LYS A 292 -18.11 11.94 -23.46
N VAL A 293 -17.95 13.20 -23.03
CA VAL A 293 -17.42 14.30 -23.86
C VAL A 293 -16.04 13.94 -24.40
N GLY A 294 -15.13 13.47 -23.55
CA GLY A 294 -13.80 13.04 -23.97
C GLY A 294 -13.81 11.90 -25.00
N ASN A 295 -14.70 10.91 -24.84
CA ASN A 295 -14.83 9.80 -25.79
C ASN A 295 -15.40 10.24 -27.14
N ILE A 296 -16.39 11.14 -27.14
CA ILE A 296 -16.93 11.73 -28.37
C ILE A 296 -15.83 12.54 -29.07
N GLY A 297 -15.07 13.35 -28.33
CA GLY A 297 -13.95 14.12 -28.89
C GLY A 297 -12.89 13.22 -29.52
N LYS A 298 -12.54 12.10 -28.89
CA LYS A 298 -11.62 11.10 -29.47
C LYS A 298 -12.18 10.46 -30.74
N LEU A 299 -13.46 10.11 -30.76
CA LEU A 299 -14.12 9.53 -31.92
C LEU A 299 -14.16 10.52 -33.10
N LEU A 300 -14.51 11.78 -32.84
CA LEU A 300 -14.49 12.85 -33.84
C LEU A 300 -13.09 13.09 -34.39
N TYR A 301 -12.07 13.08 -33.53
CA TYR A 301 -10.68 13.19 -33.94
C TYR A 301 -10.22 11.99 -34.78
N SER A 302 -10.59 10.76 -34.42
CA SER A 302 -10.24 9.58 -35.21
C SER A 302 -10.94 9.57 -36.58
N LEU A 303 -12.20 10.02 -36.65
CA LEU A 303 -12.93 10.15 -37.91
C LEU A 303 -12.33 11.23 -38.81
N TYR A 304 -11.92 12.36 -38.23
CA TYR A 304 -11.19 13.41 -38.95
C TYR A 304 -9.86 12.92 -39.54
N LEU A 305 -9.16 12.01 -38.86
CA LEU A 305 -7.90 11.44 -39.35
C LEU A 305 -8.10 10.30 -40.35
N SER A 306 -9.28 9.66 -40.39
CA SER A 306 -9.57 8.52 -41.26
C SER A 306 -10.26 8.88 -42.57
N ASP A 307 -10.80 10.09 -42.71
CA ASP A 307 -11.54 10.54 -43.89
C ASP A 307 -10.89 11.75 -44.59
N GLU A 308 -10.96 11.76 -45.93
CA GLU A 308 -10.61 12.85 -46.86
C GLU A 308 -11.42 14.16 -46.67
N TYR A 309 -12.20 14.28 -45.60
CA TYR A 309 -13.07 15.42 -45.31
C TYR A 309 -12.41 16.42 -44.36
N SER A 310 -11.40 17.11 -44.90
CA SER A 310 -10.71 18.25 -44.28
C SER A 310 -11.59 19.50 -44.06
N SER A 311 -12.90 19.44 -44.32
CA SER A 311 -13.81 20.59 -44.29
C SER A 311 -14.65 20.75 -43.02
N ILE A 312 -14.62 19.81 -42.06
CA ILE A 312 -15.35 19.95 -40.79
C ILE A 312 -14.46 20.65 -39.75
N ARG A 313 -14.69 21.95 -39.54
CA ARG A 313 -14.05 22.71 -38.45
C ARG A 313 -14.62 22.27 -37.09
N VAL A 314 -13.92 21.37 -36.40
CA VAL A 314 -14.20 21.08 -34.99
C VAL A 314 -13.71 22.26 -34.15
N LEU A 315 -14.65 22.95 -33.49
CA LEU A 315 -14.35 23.97 -32.49
C LEU A 315 -13.44 23.36 -31.41
N SER A 316 -12.19 23.81 -31.38
CA SER A 316 -11.25 23.55 -30.28
C SER A 316 -11.81 24.22 -29.02
N ILE A 317 -12.49 23.44 -28.17
CA ILE A 317 -12.84 23.89 -26.82
C ILE A 317 -11.57 23.78 -25.98
N ARG A 318 -10.76 24.85 -25.97
CA ARG A 318 -9.76 25.07 -24.91
C ARG A 318 -10.47 25.77 -23.75
N MET A 319 -10.75 25.03 -22.68
CA MET A 319 -11.19 25.63 -21.42
C MET A 319 -10.04 25.57 -20.41
N SER A 320 -9.64 26.76 -19.97
CA SER A 320 -8.66 27.00 -18.92
C SER A 320 -9.11 26.37 -17.61
N THR A 321 -8.28 25.50 -17.04
CA THR A 321 -8.42 25.02 -15.68
C THR A 321 -7.99 26.13 -14.71
N GLN A 322 -8.92 26.99 -14.29
CA GLN A 322 -8.79 27.65 -13.00
C GLN A 322 -9.12 26.61 -11.92
N LYS A 323 -8.08 26.15 -11.22
CA LYS A 323 -8.21 25.40 -9.99
C LYS A 323 -8.82 26.32 -8.93
N LEU A 324 -9.92 25.90 -8.32
CA LEU A 324 -10.31 26.30 -6.97
C LEU A 324 -9.79 25.25 -5.99
#